data_AF-A0A924YZA6-F1
#
_entry.id   AF-A0A924YZA6-F1
#
_cell.length_a   1.000
_cell.length_b   1.000
_cell.length_c   1.000
_cell.angle_alpha   90.00
_cell.angle_beta   90.00
_cell.angle_gamma   90.00
#
_symmetry.space_group_name_H-M   'P 1'
#
loop_
_entity.id
_entity.type
_entity.pdbx_description
1 polymer ?
#
loop_
_entity_poly.entity_id
_entity_poly.type
_entity_poly.pdbx_seq_one_letter_code
_entity_poly.pdbx_strand_id
1 'polypeptide(L)'
;MKVKGNPATKIALFTAVLLIGGWLVLRRFQIEVAVTAPDSIPMIKTDPSQTGEPKLAKNNGQTSSTASPIDKIDPAMAAARQGTLRVSNRSEHPLRVALLSRQPKSTNAKSGEVMPAGFDSPSHWDFSPNEGSEKGLLVSLPNRTVTLKKGDVVVAFAQDGSQRYWGPYVVGETAQPTWNGQLAEWELALER
;
A
#
# COMPACT_ATOMS: atom_id res chain seq x y z
N MET A 1 25.10 7.68 71.29
CA MET A 1 25.45 8.83 70.42
C MET A 1 24.71 8.67 69.09
N LYS A 2 23.78 9.57 68.76
CA LYS A 2 23.00 9.54 67.51
C LYS A 2 23.66 10.50 66.51
N VAL A 3 24.25 9.97 65.44
CA VAL A 3 24.80 10.78 64.35
C VAL A 3 23.63 11.32 63.52
N LYS A 4 23.42 12.63 63.59
CA LYS A 4 22.37 13.35 62.83
C LYS A 4 22.88 13.49 61.38
N GLY A 5 22.47 12.57 60.51
CA GLY A 5 22.89 12.58 59.10
C GLY A 5 22.31 13.77 58.34
N ASN A 6 23.17 14.58 57.72
CA ASN A 6 22.77 15.75 56.94
C ASN A 6 21.96 15.34 55.69
N PRO A 7 20.88 16.07 55.36
CA PRO A 7 20.00 15.73 54.24
C PRO A 7 20.74 15.73 52.89
N ALA A 8 21.75 16.58 52.73
CA ALA A 8 22.61 16.63 51.54
C ALA A 8 23.34 15.30 51.27
N THR A 9 23.81 14.63 52.33
CA THR A 9 24.53 13.35 52.22
C THR A 9 23.59 12.22 51.76
N LYS A 10 22.32 12.26 52.17
CA LYS A 10 21.31 11.27 51.75
C LYS A 10 20.94 11.43 50.27
N ILE A 11 20.82 12.67 49.79
CA ILE A 11 20.50 12.96 48.39
C ILE A 11 21.66 12.52 47.48
N ALA A 12 22.90 12.84 47.85
CA ALA A 12 24.09 12.45 47.09
C ALA A 12 24.26 10.92 47.01
N LEU A 13 23.93 10.20 48.09
CA LEU A 13 23.99 8.74 48.07
C LEU A 13 22.92 8.15 47.13
N PHE A 14 21.71 8.71 47.13
CA PHE A 14 20.61 8.24 46.30
C PHE A 14 20.86 8.47 44.81
N THR A 15 21.44 9.62 44.44
CA THR A 15 21.81 9.91 43.04
C THR A 15 22.95 9.01 42.57
N ALA A 16 23.95 8.73 43.41
CA ALA A 16 25.03 7.81 43.07
C ALA A 16 24.50 6.38 42.81
N VAL A 17 23.57 5.89 43.63
CA VAL A 17 22.96 4.56 43.45
C VAL A 17 22.13 4.50 42.16
N LEU A 18 21.37 5.54 41.83
CA LEU A 18 20.61 5.59 40.57
C LEU A 18 21.51 5.61 39.33
N LEU A 19 22.61 6.36 39.37
CA LEU A 19 23.56 6.44 38.25
C LEU A 19 24.29 5.11 38.04
N ILE A 20 24.75 4.47 39.12
CA ILE A 20 25.44 3.17 39.05
C ILE A 20 24.47 2.07 38.61
N GLY A 21 23.25 2.06 39.16
CA GLY A 21 22.20 1.10 38.78
C GLY A 21 21.79 1.24 37.32
N GLY A 22 21.55 2.47 36.86
CA GLY A 22 21.23 2.75 35.46
C GLY A 22 22.34 2.32 34.51
N TRP A 23 23.60 2.60 34.85
CA TRP A 23 24.74 2.22 34.02
C TRP A 23 24.95 0.69 33.93
N LEU A 24 24.67 -0.05 35.02
CA LEU A 24 24.71 -1.52 34.99
C LEU A 24 23.62 -2.13 34.09
N VAL A 25 22.41 -1.54 34.09
CA VAL A 25 21.30 -2.01 33.24
C VAL A 25 21.61 -1.77 31.77
N LEU A 26 22.17 -0.61 31.42
CA LEU A 26 22.55 -0.28 30.05
C LEU A 26 23.62 -1.23 29.49
N ARG A 27 24.55 -1.74 30.32
CA ARG A 27 25.55 -2.72 29.89
C ARG A 27 24.99 -4.10 29.53
N ARG A 28 23.77 -4.45 29.94
CA ARG A 28 23.16 -5.76 29.66
C ARG A 28 22.44 -5.82 28.31
N PHE A 29 22.20 -4.69 27.66
CA PHE A 29 21.62 -4.64 26.32
C PHE A 29 22.72 -4.72 25.25
N GLN A 30 23.10 -5.94 24.87
CA GLN A 30 23.83 -6.21 23.63
C GLN A 30 22.78 -6.54 22.55
N ILE A 31 22.60 -5.64 21.59
CA ILE A 31 21.69 -5.87 20.46
C ILE A 31 22.49 -6.58 19.38
N GLU A 32 22.35 -7.89 19.28
CA GLU A 32 22.91 -8.68 18.18
C GLU A 32 21.90 -8.68 17.02
N VAL A 33 22.19 -7.88 15.99
CA VAL A 33 21.37 -7.84 14.77
C VAL A 33 21.83 -8.98 13.86
N ALA A 34 21.17 -10.13 13.96
CA ALA A 34 21.36 -11.21 13.01
C ALA A 34 20.71 -10.86 11.67
N VAL A 35 21.53 -10.55 10.65
CA VAL A 35 21.06 -10.47 9.27
C VAL A 35 20.98 -11.90 8.75
N THR A 36 19.81 -12.53 8.88
CA THR A 36 19.50 -13.78 8.20
C THR A 36 19.40 -13.48 6.70
N ALA A 37 20.46 -13.79 5.95
CA ALA A 37 20.37 -13.86 4.51
C ALA A 37 19.36 -14.96 4.13
N PRO A 38 18.36 -14.70 3.28
CA PRO A 38 17.45 -15.74 2.83
C PRO A 38 18.24 -16.76 2.01
N ASP A 39 18.25 -18.00 2.50
CA ASP A 39 18.78 -19.14 1.79
C ASP A 39 17.98 -19.36 0.49
N SER A 40 18.66 -19.20 -0.64
CA SER A 40 18.39 -19.84 -1.94
C SER A 40 16.95 -19.81 -2.50
N ILE A 41 16.68 -18.86 -3.41
CA ILE A 41 15.50 -18.89 -4.30
C ILE A 41 15.55 -20.19 -5.14
N PRO A 42 14.46 -20.99 -5.25
CA PRO A 42 14.46 -22.14 -6.13
C PRO A 42 14.56 -21.68 -7.59
N MET A 43 15.70 -21.98 -8.23
CA MET A 43 15.92 -21.72 -9.64
C MET A 43 15.10 -22.73 -10.45
N ILE A 44 14.01 -22.27 -11.07
CA ILE A 44 13.27 -23.06 -12.06
C ILE A 44 14.21 -23.27 -13.25
N LYS A 45 14.72 -24.48 -13.41
CA LYS A 45 15.43 -24.89 -14.63
C LYS A 45 14.39 -25.06 -15.73
N THR A 46 14.15 -24.03 -16.53
CA THR A 46 13.51 -24.20 -17.84
C THR A 46 14.56 -24.70 -18.82
N ASP A 47 14.43 -25.96 -19.20
CA ASP A 47 15.12 -26.59 -20.33
C ASP A 47 14.63 -25.96 -21.64
N PRO A 48 15.50 -25.37 -22.49
CA PRO A 48 15.09 -24.73 -23.72
C PRO A 48 15.03 -25.76 -24.85
N SER A 49 14.00 -26.62 -24.84
CA SER A 49 13.69 -27.41 -26.04
C SER A 49 12.30 -28.00 -25.99
N GLN A 50 11.29 -27.23 -26.42
CA GLN A 50 10.13 -27.74 -27.17
C GLN A 50 9.58 -26.62 -28.06
N THR A 51 10.26 -26.41 -29.19
CA THR A 51 9.66 -25.83 -30.40
C THR A 51 8.65 -26.83 -30.94
N GLY A 52 7.37 -26.56 -30.72
CA GLY A 52 6.27 -27.24 -31.41
C GLY A 52 5.44 -26.19 -32.14
N GLU A 53 5.69 -26.01 -33.43
CA GLU A 53 4.75 -25.32 -34.32
C GLU A 53 3.47 -26.16 -34.49
N PRO A 54 2.29 -25.52 -34.48
CA PRO A 54 1.16 -26.05 -35.23
C PRO A 54 0.73 -25.07 -36.33
N LYS A 55 1.15 -25.42 -37.56
CA LYS A 55 0.39 -25.42 -38.82
C LYS A 55 -0.86 -24.53 -38.90
N LEU A 56 -0.74 -23.55 -39.80
CA LEU A 56 -1.78 -22.72 -40.40
C LEU A 56 -3.06 -23.51 -40.77
N ALA A 57 -4.19 -23.16 -40.15
CA ALA A 57 -5.52 -23.48 -40.67
C ALA A 57 -6.26 -22.16 -40.93
N LYS A 58 -6.43 -21.84 -42.22
CA LYS A 58 -7.34 -20.79 -42.69
C LYS A 58 -8.76 -21.17 -42.27
N ASN A 59 -9.43 -20.29 -41.54
CA ASN A 59 -10.89 -20.23 -41.61
C ASN A 59 -11.33 -18.76 -41.65
N ASN A 60 -11.85 -18.39 -42.82
CA ASN A 60 -12.57 -17.15 -43.04
C ASN A 60 -13.86 -17.20 -42.22
N GLY A 61 -13.96 -16.32 -41.23
CA GLY A 61 -15.17 -16.08 -40.43
C GLY A 61 -15.26 -14.60 -40.10
N GLN A 62 -15.59 -13.81 -41.10
CA GLN A 62 -15.90 -12.40 -40.95
C GLN A 62 -17.16 -12.25 -40.09
N THR A 63 -17.01 -11.76 -38.87
CA THR A 63 -18.11 -11.15 -38.12
C THR A 63 -17.63 -9.82 -37.56
N SER A 64 -18.26 -8.78 -38.08
CA SER A 64 -18.05 -7.37 -37.81
C SER A 64 -18.14 -7.07 -36.32
N SER A 65 -17.05 -6.61 -35.71
CA SER A 65 -17.10 -5.95 -34.41
C SER A 65 -17.41 -4.48 -34.64
N THR A 66 -18.71 -4.19 -34.70
CA THR A 66 -19.26 -2.83 -34.65
C THR A 66 -18.78 -2.20 -33.35
N ALA A 67 -17.90 -1.20 -33.46
CA ALA A 67 -17.53 -0.34 -32.34
C ALA A 67 -18.79 0.39 -31.86
N SER A 68 -19.30 0.01 -30.69
CA SER A 68 -20.29 0.80 -29.97
C SER A 68 -19.60 1.75 -28.98
N PRO A 69 -20.20 2.92 -28.71
CA PRO A 69 -19.51 4.09 -28.20
C PRO A 69 -19.20 3.95 -26.71
N ILE A 70 -18.17 4.65 -26.26
CA ILE A 70 -17.81 4.83 -24.86
C ILE A 70 -19.06 5.27 -24.07
N ASP A 71 -19.68 4.32 -23.37
CA ASP A 71 -20.78 4.61 -22.47
C ASP A 71 -20.27 5.50 -21.34
N LYS A 72 -20.87 6.68 -21.25
CA LYS A 72 -20.74 7.58 -20.12
C LYS A 72 -21.19 6.81 -18.88
N ILE A 73 -20.23 6.39 -18.05
CA ILE A 73 -20.50 5.62 -16.83
C ILE A 73 -21.54 6.38 -16.00
N ASP A 74 -22.69 5.75 -15.74
CA ASP A 74 -23.70 6.29 -14.83
C ASP A 74 -23.05 6.54 -13.45
N PRO A 75 -23.02 7.80 -12.96
CA PRO A 75 -22.40 8.15 -11.69
C PRO A 75 -23.01 7.42 -10.48
N ALA A 76 -24.25 6.91 -10.58
CA ALA A 76 -24.87 6.07 -9.56
C ALA A 76 -24.29 4.64 -9.54
N MET A 77 -24.04 4.06 -10.73
CA MET A 77 -23.37 2.76 -10.87
C MET A 77 -21.90 2.81 -10.44
N ALA A 78 -21.22 3.93 -10.68
CA ALA A 78 -19.85 4.14 -10.18
C ALA A 78 -19.78 4.25 -8.64
N ALA A 79 -20.84 4.77 -8.00
CA ALA A 79 -20.91 4.91 -6.54
C ALA A 79 -21.10 3.57 -5.80
N ALA A 80 -21.64 2.55 -6.46
CA ALA A 80 -21.86 1.23 -5.88
C ALA A 80 -20.65 0.28 -6.01
N ARG A 81 -19.65 0.62 -6.83
CA ARG A 81 -18.51 -0.27 -7.11
C ARG A 81 -17.56 -0.30 -5.92
N GLN A 82 -17.40 -1.49 -5.35
CA GLN A 82 -16.38 -1.80 -4.36
C GLN A 82 -15.54 -2.97 -4.85
N GLY A 83 -14.23 -2.91 -4.65
CA GLY A 83 -13.34 -3.94 -5.16
C GLY A 83 -11.91 -3.83 -4.65
N THR A 84 -11.09 -4.83 -4.92
CA THR A 84 -9.68 -4.82 -4.53
C THR A 84 -8.87 -3.85 -5.40
N LEU A 85 -7.69 -3.46 -4.93
CA LEU A 85 -6.78 -2.59 -5.69
C LEU A 85 -5.66 -3.40 -6.32
N ARG A 86 -5.55 -3.30 -7.65
CA ARG A 86 -4.42 -3.79 -8.45
C ARG A 86 -3.58 -2.61 -8.93
N VAL A 87 -2.28 -2.66 -8.68
CA VAL A 87 -1.35 -1.59 -9.06
C VAL A 87 -0.25 -2.12 -9.96
N SER A 88 0.05 -1.40 -11.03
CA SER A 88 1.20 -1.64 -11.91
C SER A 88 2.13 -0.43 -11.86
N ASN A 89 3.37 -0.62 -11.40
CA ASN A 89 4.41 0.38 -11.63
C ASN A 89 5.02 0.13 -13.01
N ARG A 90 4.75 1.01 -13.97
CA ARG A 90 5.34 1.02 -15.31
C ARG A 90 6.36 2.14 -15.49
N SER A 91 6.74 2.79 -14.39
CA SER A 91 7.80 3.81 -14.39
C SER A 91 9.16 3.18 -14.12
N GLU A 92 10.20 3.90 -14.49
CA GLU A 92 11.60 3.61 -14.15
C GLU A 92 11.94 4.00 -12.70
N HIS A 93 10.97 4.47 -11.92
CA HIS A 93 11.17 5.00 -10.57
C HIS A 93 10.64 4.03 -9.50
N PRO A 94 11.33 3.90 -8.34
CA PRO A 94 10.76 3.24 -7.17
C PRO A 94 9.65 4.12 -6.59
N LEU A 95 8.46 3.57 -6.38
CA LEU A 95 7.28 4.33 -5.98
C LEU A 95 6.73 3.87 -4.64
N ARG A 96 6.32 4.83 -3.81
CA ARG A 96 5.40 4.58 -2.69
C ARG A 96 4.00 4.95 -3.12
N VAL A 97 3.08 3.99 -3.05
CA VAL A 97 1.65 4.18 -3.29
C VAL A 97 0.94 4.24 -1.94
N ALA A 98 0.24 5.34 -1.67
CA ALA A 98 -0.51 5.54 -0.44
C ALA A 98 -2.01 5.62 -0.71
N LEU A 99 -2.79 5.00 0.17
CA LEU A 99 -4.26 4.95 0.17
C LEU A 99 -4.80 5.70 1.39
N LEU A 100 -5.74 6.62 1.12
CA LEU A 100 -6.58 7.29 2.10
C LEU A 100 -8.01 6.80 1.92
N SER A 101 -8.45 5.92 2.82
CA SER A 101 -9.82 5.39 2.82
C SER A 101 -10.78 6.40 3.44
N ARG A 102 -11.85 6.71 2.74
CA ARG A 102 -12.90 7.62 3.21
C ARG A 102 -13.74 6.94 4.27
N GLN A 103 -13.94 7.60 5.40
CA GLN A 103 -14.87 7.13 6.42
C GLN A 103 -16.31 7.33 5.95
N PRO A 104 -17.24 6.41 6.29
CA PRO A 104 -18.65 6.66 6.06
C PRO A 104 -19.07 7.92 6.80
N LYS A 105 -19.97 8.71 6.18
CA LYS A 105 -20.60 9.84 6.88
C LYS A 105 -21.32 9.28 8.10
N SER A 106 -21.01 9.79 9.29
CA SER A 106 -21.74 9.45 10.51
C SER A 106 -22.74 10.57 10.80
N THR A 107 -23.97 10.17 11.10
CA THR A 107 -24.98 11.06 11.65
C THR A 107 -24.98 10.91 13.15
N ASN A 108 -24.90 12.02 13.88
CA ASN A 108 -25.08 11.98 15.31
C ASN A 108 -26.55 11.67 15.61
N ALA A 109 -26.80 10.50 16.22
CA ALA A 109 -28.14 10.01 16.50
C ALA A 109 -28.96 10.93 17.43
N LYS A 110 -28.30 11.84 18.18
CA LYS A 110 -28.97 12.77 19.10
C LYS A 110 -29.26 14.15 18.52
N SER A 111 -28.38 14.67 17.66
CA SER A 111 -28.53 16.02 17.09
C SER A 111 -29.02 16.02 15.64
N GLY A 112 -29.05 14.87 14.96
CA GLY A 112 -29.36 14.78 13.53
C GLY A 112 -28.30 15.40 12.63
N GLU A 113 -27.19 15.88 13.20
CA GLU A 113 -26.11 16.54 12.49
C GLU A 113 -25.27 15.51 11.73
N VAL A 114 -25.08 15.74 10.43
CA VAL A 114 -24.22 14.92 9.57
C VAL A 114 -22.79 15.41 9.75
N MET A 115 -21.95 14.60 10.40
CA MET A 115 -20.52 14.91 10.48
C MET A 115 -19.87 14.67 9.11
N PRO A 116 -18.93 15.55 8.68
CA PRO A 116 -18.21 15.36 7.44
C PRO A 116 -17.42 14.04 7.50
N ALA A 117 -17.41 13.32 6.38
CA ALA A 117 -16.64 12.09 6.23
C ALA A 117 -15.14 12.42 6.33
N GLY A 118 -14.49 11.93 7.39
CA GLY A 118 -13.04 11.95 7.55
C GLY A 118 -12.34 10.89 6.70
N PHE A 119 -11.05 10.69 6.97
CA PHE A 119 -10.24 9.62 6.39
C PHE A 119 -9.65 8.75 7.50
N ASP A 120 -9.48 7.46 7.20
CA ASP A 120 -8.73 6.55 8.05
C ASP A 120 -7.22 6.87 8.02
N SER A 121 -6.46 6.20 8.90
CA SER A 121 -5.00 6.26 8.85
C SER A 121 -4.49 5.77 7.49
N PRO A 122 -3.55 6.50 6.84
CA PRO A 122 -3.06 6.14 5.52
C PRO A 122 -2.38 4.77 5.53
N SER A 123 -2.64 3.99 4.49
CA SER A 123 -1.91 2.74 4.19
C SER A 123 -0.96 2.98 3.02
N HIS A 124 0.15 2.23 2.93
CA HIS A 124 1.06 2.36 1.80
C HIS A 124 1.75 1.05 1.42
N TRP A 125 2.21 1.02 0.17
CA TRP A 125 3.01 -0.05 -0.43
C TRP A 125 4.15 0.57 -1.23
N ASP A 126 5.28 -0.11 -1.22
CA ASP A 126 6.46 0.31 -1.96
C ASP A 126 6.64 -0.64 -3.15
N PHE A 127 6.95 -0.06 -4.31
CA PHE A 127 7.13 -0.75 -5.57
C PHE A 127 8.53 -0.44 -6.10
N SER A 128 9.23 -1.47 -6.55
CA SER A 128 10.43 -1.34 -7.36
C SER A 128 10.09 -0.78 -8.75
N PRO A 129 11.06 -0.20 -9.48
CA PRO A 129 10.87 0.13 -10.89
C PRO A 129 10.30 -1.07 -11.66
N ASN A 130 9.33 -0.82 -12.53
CA ASN A 130 8.68 -1.85 -13.37
C ASN A 130 7.97 -3.00 -12.62
N GLU A 131 7.78 -2.91 -11.30
CA GLU A 131 7.13 -3.97 -10.53
C GLU A 131 5.63 -4.10 -10.87
N GLY A 132 5.23 -5.31 -11.25
CA GLY A 132 3.86 -5.58 -11.68
C GLY A 132 3.47 -4.91 -13.00
N SER A 133 4.43 -4.49 -13.84
CA SER A 133 4.18 -3.72 -15.07
C SER A 133 3.10 -4.31 -15.99
N GLU A 134 3.20 -5.60 -16.33
CA GLU A 134 2.26 -6.28 -17.25
C GLU A 134 0.95 -6.69 -16.58
N LYS A 135 1.02 -7.34 -15.42
CA LYS A 135 -0.13 -8.02 -14.78
C LYS A 135 -0.72 -7.28 -13.58
N GLY A 136 -0.01 -6.27 -13.07
CA GLY A 136 -0.31 -5.61 -11.81
C GLY A 136 -0.14 -6.53 -10.59
N LEU A 137 -0.01 -5.92 -9.43
CA LEU A 137 -0.02 -6.61 -8.14
C LEU A 137 -1.28 -6.23 -7.37
N LEU A 138 -1.97 -7.23 -6.84
CA LEU A 138 -3.03 -7.00 -5.86
C LEU A 138 -2.39 -6.58 -4.54
N VAL A 139 -2.72 -5.37 -4.09
CA VAL A 139 -2.20 -4.88 -2.82
C VAL A 139 -3.13 -5.30 -1.68
N SER A 140 -2.52 -5.65 -0.56
CA SER A 140 -3.22 -6.06 0.65
C SER A 140 -2.46 -5.56 1.88
N LEU A 141 -3.14 -5.53 3.03
CA LEU A 141 -2.52 -5.25 4.31
C LEU A 141 -2.26 -6.57 5.04
N PRO A 142 -1.29 -6.62 5.98
CA PRO A 142 -0.95 -7.85 6.71
C PRO A 142 -2.15 -8.52 7.39
N ASN A 143 -3.15 -7.72 7.78
CA ASN A 143 -4.33 -8.17 8.52
C ASN A 143 -5.63 -8.16 7.72
N ARG A 144 -5.65 -7.62 6.50
CA ARG A 144 -6.89 -7.50 5.71
C ARG A 144 -6.64 -7.25 4.23
N THR A 145 -7.60 -7.69 3.42
CA THR A 145 -7.72 -7.25 2.03
C THR A 145 -8.08 -5.77 1.96
N VAL A 146 -7.50 -5.07 0.99
CA VAL A 146 -7.83 -3.68 0.69
C VAL A 146 -9.03 -3.65 -0.24
N THR A 147 -10.12 -3.03 0.17
CA THR A 147 -11.31 -2.84 -0.65
C THR A 147 -11.57 -1.35 -0.82
N LEU A 148 -11.44 -0.88 -2.06
CA LEU A 148 -11.67 0.51 -2.46
C LEU A 148 -13.15 0.73 -2.73
N LYS A 149 -13.62 1.92 -2.36
CA LYS A 149 -14.96 2.44 -2.69
C LYS A 149 -14.87 3.85 -3.23
N LYS A 150 -15.95 4.32 -3.84
CA LYS A 150 -16.03 5.69 -4.37
C LYS A 150 -15.59 6.72 -3.34
N GLY A 151 -14.72 7.63 -3.78
CA GLY A 151 -14.22 8.74 -2.97
C GLY A 151 -13.01 8.39 -2.08
N ASP A 152 -12.54 7.14 -2.05
CA ASP A 152 -11.21 6.80 -1.55
C ASP A 152 -10.15 7.45 -2.45
N VAL A 153 -9.01 7.82 -1.87
CA VAL A 153 -7.94 8.54 -2.59
C VAL A 153 -6.68 7.70 -2.62
N VAL A 154 -6.13 7.51 -3.82
CA VAL A 154 -4.82 6.89 -4.05
C VAL A 154 -3.86 7.93 -4.57
N VAL A 155 -2.66 7.98 -4.00
CA VAL A 155 -1.56 8.84 -4.45
C VAL A 155 -0.30 8.01 -4.59
N ALA A 156 0.59 8.38 -5.49
CA ALA A 156 1.92 7.77 -5.54
C ALA A 156 3.01 8.81 -5.73
N PHE A 157 4.19 8.54 -5.17
CA PHE A 157 5.34 9.42 -5.27
C PHE A 157 6.63 8.61 -5.34
N ALA A 158 7.62 9.16 -6.02
CA ALA A 158 8.92 8.50 -6.15
C ALA A 158 9.70 8.55 -4.83
N GLN A 159 10.36 7.43 -4.50
CA GLN A 159 11.16 7.27 -3.29
C GLN A 159 12.63 7.64 -3.48
N ASP A 160 13.04 7.88 -4.72
CA ASP A 160 14.42 8.19 -5.13
C ASP A 160 14.80 9.68 -4.98
N GLY A 161 13.90 10.51 -4.46
CA GLY A 161 14.13 11.95 -4.30
C GLY A 161 13.95 12.77 -5.59
N SER A 162 13.51 12.15 -6.70
CA SER A 162 13.21 12.85 -7.96
C SER A 162 12.01 13.80 -7.90
N GLN A 163 11.29 13.82 -6.77
CA GLN A 163 10.09 14.64 -6.54
C GLN A 163 8.96 14.38 -7.55
N ARG A 164 8.93 13.19 -8.15
CA ARG A 164 7.84 12.79 -9.06
C ARG A 164 6.60 12.36 -8.28
N TYR A 165 5.44 12.70 -8.86
CA TYR A 165 4.14 12.51 -8.24
C TYR A 165 3.09 12.04 -9.25
N TRP A 166 2.20 11.18 -8.79
CA TRP A 166 1.08 10.62 -9.55
C TRP A 166 -0.22 10.75 -8.75
N GLY A 167 -1.29 11.13 -9.46
CA GLY A 167 -2.59 11.41 -8.86
C GLY A 167 -2.77 12.89 -8.49
N PRO A 168 -3.60 13.21 -7.47
CA PRO A 168 -4.40 12.26 -6.70
C PRO A 168 -5.46 11.57 -7.55
N TYR A 169 -5.61 10.27 -7.35
CA TYR A 169 -6.65 9.46 -7.99
C TYR A 169 -7.78 9.25 -7.00
N VAL A 170 -8.96 9.77 -7.31
CA VAL A 170 -10.16 9.61 -6.50
C VAL A 170 -11.05 8.54 -7.12
N VAL A 171 -11.20 7.43 -6.43
CA VAL A 171 -11.92 6.25 -6.92
C VAL A 171 -13.33 6.62 -7.35
N GLY A 172 -13.70 6.26 -8.59
CA GLY A 172 -15.03 6.55 -9.15
C GLY A 172 -15.32 8.03 -9.44
N GLU A 173 -14.33 8.91 -9.32
CA GLU A 173 -14.44 10.35 -9.58
C GLU A 173 -13.38 10.84 -10.59
N THR A 174 -12.16 10.30 -10.55
CA THR A 174 -11.12 10.52 -11.57
C THR A 174 -11.09 9.39 -12.61
N ALA A 175 -10.42 9.62 -13.74
CA ALA A 175 -10.33 8.65 -14.85
C ALA A 175 -9.61 7.34 -14.48
N GLN A 176 -8.66 7.41 -13.55
CA GLN A 176 -8.03 6.25 -12.92
C GLN A 176 -8.29 6.28 -11.40
N PRO A 177 -8.25 5.14 -10.69
CA PRO A 177 -8.13 3.78 -11.22
C PRO A 177 -9.34 3.36 -12.06
N THR A 178 -9.11 2.49 -13.05
CA THR A 178 -10.17 1.96 -13.91
C THR A 178 -10.85 0.76 -13.26
N TRP A 179 -12.15 0.63 -13.45
CA TRP A 179 -12.92 -0.50 -12.91
C TRP A 179 -12.88 -1.70 -13.85
N ASN A 180 -12.38 -2.84 -13.36
CA ASN A 180 -12.54 -4.14 -13.99
C ASN A 180 -13.71 -4.89 -13.35
N GLY A 181 -14.86 -4.88 -14.04
CA GLY A 181 -16.09 -5.50 -13.54
C GLY A 181 -16.10 -7.02 -13.54
N GLN A 182 -15.20 -7.69 -14.28
CA GLN A 182 -15.13 -9.15 -14.29
C GLN A 182 -14.45 -9.69 -13.03
N LEU A 183 -13.43 -8.98 -12.56
CA LEU A 183 -12.65 -9.37 -11.38
C LEU A 183 -13.06 -8.64 -10.11
N ALA A 184 -13.94 -7.64 -10.22
CA ALA A 184 -14.28 -6.71 -9.14
C ALA A 184 -13.02 -6.01 -8.58
N GLU A 185 -12.19 -5.48 -9.47
CA GLU A 185 -10.91 -4.85 -9.15
C GLU A 185 -10.86 -3.41 -9.68
N TRP A 186 -10.22 -2.55 -8.92
CA TRP A 186 -9.77 -1.24 -9.36
C TRP A 186 -8.32 -1.37 -9.82
N GLU A 187 -8.06 -1.05 -11.09
CA GLU A 187 -6.74 -1.16 -11.71
C GLU A 187 -6.09 0.21 -11.85
N LEU A 188 -4.88 0.35 -11.34
CA LEU A 188 -4.09 1.58 -11.41
C LEU A 188 -2.76 1.29 -12.10
N ALA A 189 -2.55 1.87 -13.29
CA ALA A 189 -1.28 1.82 -14.00
C ALA A 189 -0.55 3.15 -13.83
N LEU A 190 0.59 3.12 -13.13
CA LEU A 190 1.45 4.27 -12.90
C LEU A 190 2.52 4.30 -13.99
N GLU A 191 2.34 5.21 -14.95
CA GLU A 191 3.27 5.43 -16.05
C GLU A 191 3.89 6.83 -15.93
N ARG A 192 5.21 6.93 -16.14
CA ARG A 192 6.00 8.15 -16.42
C ARG A 192 7.49 7.87 -16.37
#